data_AF-A0A531M2C7-F1
#
_entry.id   AF-A0A531M2C7-F1
#
_cell.length_a   1.000
_cell.length_b   1.000
_cell.length_c   1.000
_cell.angle_alpha   90.00
_cell.angle_beta   90.00
_cell.angle_gamma   90.00
#
_symmetry.space_group_name_H-M   'P 1'
#
loop_
_entity.id
_entity.type
_entity.pdbx_description
1 polymer ?
#
loop_
_entity_poly.entity_id
_entity_poly.type
_entity_poly.pdbx_seq_one_letter_code
_entity_poly.pdbx_strand_id
1 'polypeptide(L)'
;ADADAGTKQLLRIDNVTAGYGAMRADGLPLIRAVDSVSLVVEKGRNLGVIGESGCGKSTLARVIAGIHPAAAGDIVFDGKDLQRAARKRSQDQLREMQIVFQYADTALNPAKPVEDIISRPLAFYHRLDRQARSKRVDELLD
;
A
#
# COMPACT_ATOMS: atom_id res chain seq x y z
N ALA A 1 12.59 2.69 -32.12
CA ALA A 1 12.28 1.46 -31.38
C ALA A 1 11.93 1.85 -29.95
N ASP A 2 10.66 1.62 -29.60
CA ASP A 2 10.05 1.51 -28.27
C ASP A 2 10.21 2.64 -27.23
N ALA A 3 9.68 3.82 -27.56
CA ALA A 3 9.44 4.89 -26.58
C ALA A 3 8.01 4.87 -25.96
N ASP A 4 7.19 3.84 -26.21
CA ASP A 4 5.76 3.80 -25.83
C ASP A 4 5.42 2.79 -24.69
N ALA A 5 6.42 2.29 -23.97
CA ALA A 5 6.22 1.38 -22.83
C ALA A 5 5.92 2.10 -21.49
N GLY A 6 5.93 3.44 -21.49
CA GLY A 6 5.90 4.27 -20.27
C GLY A 6 4.56 4.36 -19.54
N THR A 7 3.45 3.99 -20.18
CA THR A 7 2.09 4.33 -19.72
C THR A 7 1.32 3.16 -19.11
N LYS A 8 1.92 1.97 -19.08
CA LYS A 8 1.24 0.76 -18.62
C LYS A 8 1.62 0.35 -17.20
N GLN A 9 2.80 0.72 -16.69
CA GLN A 9 3.26 0.33 -15.36
C GLN A 9 2.70 1.25 -14.29
N LEU A 10 1.88 0.72 -13.38
CA LEU A 10 1.32 1.46 -12.27
C LEU A 10 2.21 1.40 -11.03
N LEU A 11 2.75 0.22 -10.71
CA LEU A 11 3.65 0.00 -9.59
C LEU A 11 4.88 -0.74 -10.08
N ARG A 12 6.06 -0.25 -9.73
CA ARG A 12 7.34 -0.93 -9.94
C ARG A 12 8.08 -0.99 -8.61
N ILE A 13 8.61 -2.16 -8.31
CA ILE A 13 9.44 -2.45 -7.14
C ILE A 13 10.75 -2.98 -7.66
N ASP A 14 11.86 -2.37 -7.25
CA ASP A 14 13.21 -2.75 -7.69
C ASP A 14 14.07 -3.10 -6.47
N ASN A 15 14.45 -4.37 -6.38
CA ASN A 15 15.37 -4.94 -5.39
C ASN A 15 15.03 -4.55 -3.94
N VAL A 16 13.75 -4.58 -3.58
CA VAL A 16 13.31 -4.19 -2.24
C VAL A 16 13.68 -5.25 -1.22
N THR A 17 14.31 -4.79 -0.13
CA THR A 17 14.66 -5.60 1.03
C THR A 17 14.06 -5.00 2.29
N ALA A 18 13.37 -5.83 3.08
CA ALA A 18 12.71 -5.44 4.31
C ALA A 18 12.61 -6.60 5.29
N GLY A 19 12.41 -6.29 6.58
CA GLY A 19 12.53 -7.31 7.60
C GLY A 19 12.47 -6.75 9.02
N TYR A 20 12.74 -7.63 9.99
CA TYR A 20 12.50 -7.38 11.40
C TYR A 20 13.78 -7.56 12.23
N GLY A 21 13.74 -7.04 13.45
CA GLY A 21 14.84 -7.10 14.40
C GLY A 21 15.79 -5.90 14.28
N ALA A 22 16.93 -6.00 14.97
CA ALA A 22 17.94 -4.96 14.98
C ALA A 22 18.51 -4.73 13.56
N MET A 23 18.87 -3.48 13.27
CA MET A 23 19.58 -3.14 12.06
C MET A 23 21.04 -3.55 12.21
N ARG A 24 21.57 -4.23 11.20
CA ARG A 24 22.98 -4.58 11.08
C ARG A 24 23.79 -3.35 10.65
N ALA A 25 25.11 -3.45 10.77
CA ALA A 25 26.03 -2.39 10.37
C ALA A 25 25.94 -2.03 8.87
N ASP A 26 25.45 -2.95 8.03
CA ASP A 26 25.21 -2.76 6.60
C ASP A 26 23.87 -2.05 6.29
N GLY A 27 23.10 -1.65 7.32
CA GLY A 27 21.80 -1.02 7.15
C GLY A 27 20.67 -1.98 6.78
N LEU A 28 20.88 -3.30 6.87
CA LEU A 28 19.85 -4.31 6.61
C LEU A 28 19.30 -4.90 7.93
N PRO A 29 18.05 -5.39 7.94
CA PRO A 29 17.47 -6.00 9.12
C PRO A 29 18.13 -7.36 9.43
N LEU A 30 18.18 -7.71 10.72
CA LEU A 30 18.68 -9.01 11.19
C LEU A 30 17.92 -10.19 10.53
N ILE A 31 16.60 -10.10 10.46
CA ILE A 31 15.73 -11.09 9.82
C ILE A 31 15.15 -10.47 8.55
N ARG A 32 15.55 -10.96 7.38
CA ARG A 32 14.99 -10.52 6.09
C ARG A 32 13.72 -11.30 5.80
N ALA A 33 12.59 -10.61 5.81
CA ALA A 33 11.30 -11.19 5.42
C ALA A 33 11.04 -11.01 3.92
N VAL A 34 11.63 -9.98 3.32
CA VAL A 34 11.67 -9.72 1.88
C VAL A 34 13.13 -9.45 1.54
N ASP A 35 13.69 -10.20 0.60
CA ASP A 35 15.09 -10.03 0.18
C ASP A 35 15.16 -9.80 -1.34
N SER A 36 15.56 -8.59 -1.72
CA SER A 36 15.86 -8.20 -3.10
C SER A 36 14.73 -8.52 -4.09
N VAL A 37 13.47 -8.26 -3.69
CA VAL A 37 12.30 -8.55 -4.52
C VAL A 37 12.07 -7.45 -5.55
N SER A 38 11.86 -7.87 -6.80
CA SER A 38 11.52 -6.99 -7.92
C SER A 38 10.24 -7.46 -8.60
N LEU A 39 9.30 -6.55 -8.83
CA LEU A 39 8.04 -6.85 -9.54
C LEU A 39 7.44 -5.59 -10.18
N VAL A 40 6.55 -5.82 -11.15
CA VAL A 40 5.79 -4.77 -11.83
C VAL A 40 4.31 -5.12 -11.80
N VAL A 41 3.46 -4.13 -11.49
CA VAL A 41 2.01 -4.20 -11.65
C VAL A 41 1.61 -3.18 -12.70
N GLU A 42 0.97 -3.65 -13.76
CA GLU A 42 0.41 -2.79 -14.78
C GLU A 42 -0.93 -2.17 -14.35
N LYS A 43 -1.25 -0.99 -14.88
CA LYS A 43 -2.54 -0.32 -14.66
C LYS A 43 -3.69 -1.20 -15.16
N GLY A 44 -4.71 -1.37 -14.31
CA GLY A 44 -5.86 -2.22 -14.60
C GLY A 44 -5.57 -3.73 -14.56
N ARG A 45 -4.41 -4.15 -14.04
CA ARG A 45 -4.07 -5.56 -13.82
C ARG A 45 -4.04 -5.90 -12.34
N ASN A 46 -4.39 -7.14 -12.04
CA ASN A 46 -4.30 -7.71 -10.71
C ASN A 46 -3.05 -8.60 -10.64
N LEU A 47 -2.22 -8.40 -9.61
CA LEU A 47 -1.08 -9.26 -9.31
C LEU A 47 -1.40 -10.12 -8.08
N GLY A 48 -1.39 -11.45 -8.27
CA GLY A 48 -1.49 -12.40 -7.17
C GLY A 48 -0.11 -12.80 -6.65
N VAL A 49 0.09 -12.74 -5.32
CA VAL A 49 1.30 -13.23 -4.66
C VAL A 49 0.94 -14.45 -3.81
N ILE A 50 1.48 -15.61 -4.17
CA ILE A 50 1.23 -16.89 -3.50
C ILE A 50 2.52 -17.43 -2.87
N GLY A 51 2.37 -18.27 -1.84
CA GLY A 51 3.49 -18.90 -1.13
C GLY A 51 3.08 -19.35 0.26
N GLU A 52 3.93 -20.15 0.91
CA GLU A 52 3.68 -20.72 2.23
C GLU A 52 3.57 -19.66 3.34
N SER A 53 2.96 -20.02 4.47
CA SER A 53 2.93 -19.13 5.64
C SER A 53 4.35 -18.72 6.04
N GLY A 54 4.56 -17.43 6.32
CA GLY A 54 5.89 -16.91 6.69
C GLY A 54 6.82 -16.54 5.54
N CYS A 55 6.48 -16.79 4.27
CA CYS A 55 7.36 -16.47 3.13
C CYS A 55 7.45 -14.96 2.77
N GLY A 56 6.95 -14.06 3.62
CA GLY A 56 7.09 -12.61 3.42
C GLY A 56 5.96 -11.89 2.67
N LYS A 57 4.89 -12.56 2.22
CA LYS A 57 3.77 -11.93 1.47
C LYS A 57 3.18 -10.72 2.17
N SER A 58 2.79 -10.88 3.43
CA SER A 58 2.19 -9.79 4.22
C SER A 58 3.21 -8.68 4.51
N THR A 59 4.49 -9.02 4.61
CA THR A 59 5.56 -8.02 4.75
C THR A 59 5.72 -7.21 3.48
N LEU A 60 5.76 -7.85 2.31
CA LEU A 60 5.82 -7.17 1.01
C LEU A 60 4.64 -6.21 0.84
N ALA A 61 3.41 -6.64 1.15
CA ALA A 61 2.24 -5.77 1.09
C ALA A 61 2.36 -4.55 2.03
N ARG A 62 2.83 -4.75 3.27
CA ARG A 62 3.07 -3.65 4.23
C ARG A 62 4.19 -2.71 3.79
N VAL A 63 5.19 -3.22 3.07
CA VAL A 63 6.29 -2.41 2.50
C VAL A 63 5.79 -1.53 1.37
N ILE A 64 5.01 -2.10 0.45
CA ILE A 64 4.37 -1.34 -0.62
C ILE A 64 3.50 -0.24 -0.03
N ALA A 65 2.63 -0.57 0.93
CA ALA A 65 1.79 0.40 1.64
C ALA A 65 2.56 1.43 2.51
N GLY A 66 3.86 1.23 2.73
CA GLY A 66 4.72 2.12 3.52
C GLY A 66 4.48 2.05 5.04
N ILE A 67 3.70 1.07 5.50
CA ILE A 67 3.49 0.77 6.93
C ILE A 67 4.78 0.20 7.53
N HIS A 68 5.47 -0.64 6.76
CA HIS A 68 6.77 -1.18 7.13
C HIS A 68 7.83 -0.68 6.13
N PRO A 69 8.64 0.32 6.47
CA PRO A 69 9.58 0.88 5.51
C PRO A 69 10.61 -0.14 5.03
N ALA A 70 10.91 -0.13 3.73
CA ALA A 70 12.02 -0.90 3.18
C ALA A 70 13.37 -0.41 3.73
N ALA A 71 14.30 -1.34 3.94
CA ALA A 71 15.68 -1.03 4.28
C ALA A 71 16.49 -0.65 3.03
N ALA A 72 16.23 -1.33 1.91
CA ALA A 72 16.87 -1.09 0.62
C ALA A 72 15.88 -1.26 -0.54
N GLY A 73 16.30 -0.82 -1.73
CA GLY A 73 15.50 -0.82 -2.95
C GLY A 73 14.55 0.37 -3.07
N ASP A 74 13.88 0.42 -4.21
CA ASP A 74 13.08 1.56 -4.63
C ASP A 74 11.67 1.11 -5.05
N ILE A 75 10.71 2.01 -4.84
CA ILE A 75 9.31 1.80 -5.20
C ILE A 75 8.87 3.01 -6.01
N VAL A 76 8.34 2.76 -7.21
CA VAL A 76 7.78 3.78 -8.10
C VAL A 76 6.30 3.50 -8.27
N PHE A 77 5.48 4.53 -8.10
CA PHE A 77 4.04 4.48 -8.28
C PHE A 77 3.60 5.58 -9.25
N ASP A 78 2.94 5.18 -10.34
CA ASP A 78 2.47 6.07 -11.42
C ASP A 78 3.59 7.00 -11.94
N GLY A 79 4.76 6.41 -12.20
CA GLY A 79 5.95 7.11 -12.69
C GLY A 79 6.66 8.00 -11.66
N LYS A 80 6.22 8.03 -10.39
CA LYS A 80 6.80 8.86 -9.33
C LYS A 80 7.42 8.02 -8.22
N ASP A 81 8.54 8.48 -7.68
CA ASP A 81 9.17 7.85 -6.54
C ASP A 81 8.22 7.85 -5.33
N LEU A 82 8.05 6.67 -4.75
CA LEU A 82 7.22 6.45 -3.59
C LEU A 82 8.10 6.31 -2.37
N GLN A 83 7.96 7.26 -1.44
CA GLN A 83 8.73 7.22 -0.20
C GLN A 83 8.49 5.92 0.56
N ARG A 84 9.56 5.32 1.08
CA ARG A 84 9.50 4.02 1.78
C ARG A 84 8.57 4.02 2.99
N ALA A 85 8.46 5.14 3.69
CA ALA A 85 7.58 5.30 4.85
C ALA A 85 6.33 6.10 4.47
N ALA A 86 5.14 5.59 4.81
CA ALA A 86 3.85 6.21 4.51
C ALA A 86 3.75 7.66 5.01
N ARG A 87 4.30 7.95 6.20
CA ARG A 87 4.32 9.31 6.78
C ARG A 87 5.05 10.38 5.94
N LYS A 88 5.84 9.97 4.96
CA LYS A 88 6.58 10.86 4.05
C LYS A 88 5.92 10.99 2.67
N ARG A 89 4.82 10.27 2.43
CA ARG A 89 4.09 10.29 1.16
C ARG A 89 3.11 11.46 1.12
N SER A 90 2.79 11.92 -0.09
CA SER A 90 1.76 12.94 -0.27
C SER A 90 0.37 12.39 0.08
N GLN A 91 -0.58 13.28 0.34
CA GLN A 91 -1.98 12.87 0.57
C GLN A 91 -2.57 12.12 -0.62
N ASP A 92 -2.21 12.50 -1.85
CA ASP A 92 -2.67 11.81 -3.06
C ASP A 92 -2.09 10.39 -3.16
N GLN A 93 -0.80 10.21 -2.89
CA GLN A 93 -0.16 8.89 -2.86
C GLN A 93 -0.77 8.00 -1.78
N LEU A 94 -1.10 8.56 -0.61
CA LEU A 94 -1.80 7.82 0.44
C LEU A 94 -3.20 7.45 -0.03
N ARG A 95 -3.99 8.39 -0.57
CA ARG A 95 -5.34 8.14 -1.09
C ARG A 95 -5.38 7.00 -2.11
N GLU A 96 -4.42 6.97 -3.03
CA GLU A 96 -4.38 6.00 -4.12
C GLU A 96 -3.83 4.63 -3.72
N MET A 97 -3.14 4.55 -2.56
CA MET A 97 -2.56 3.31 -2.05
C MET A 97 -3.14 2.95 -0.68
N GLN A 98 -4.19 2.14 -0.70
CA GLN A 98 -4.88 1.67 0.50
C GLN A 98 -4.58 0.19 0.74
N ILE A 99 -4.57 -0.23 2.01
CA ILE A 99 -4.41 -1.63 2.40
C ILE A 99 -5.67 -2.12 3.11
N VAL A 100 -6.09 -3.33 2.79
CA VAL A 100 -7.12 -4.07 3.53
C VAL A 100 -6.41 -5.16 4.32
N PHE A 101 -6.57 -5.15 5.63
CA PHE A 101 -5.94 -6.14 6.51
C PHE A 101 -6.71 -7.46 6.46
N GLN A 102 -5.99 -8.58 6.69
CA GLN A 102 -6.57 -9.93 6.63
C GLN A 102 -7.70 -10.15 7.66
N TYR A 103 -7.63 -9.48 8.81
CA TYR A 103 -8.62 -9.58 9.88
C TYR A 103 -9.36 -8.25 10.03
N ALA A 104 -10.65 -8.24 9.65
CA ALA A 104 -11.50 -7.05 9.75
C ALA A 104 -11.57 -6.50 11.18
N ASP A 105 -11.61 -7.39 12.18
CA ASP A 105 -11.72 -7.04 13.62
C ASP A 105 -10.55 -6.19 14.13
N THR A 106 -9.39 -6.30 13.47
CA THR A 106 -8.20 -5.50 13.82
C THR A 106 -8.14 -4.16 13.08
N ALA A 107 -8.93 -4.00 12.02
CA ALA A 107 -8.98 -2.79 11.21
C ALA A 107 -10.19 -1.90 11.54
N LEU A 108 -11.28 -2.49 12.02
CA LEU A 108 -12.52 -1.80 12.37
C LEU A 108 -12.59 -1.53 13.87
N ASN A 109 -13.04 -0.32 14.24
CA ASN A 109 -13.33 -0.01 15.63
C ASN A 109 -14.80 -0.36 15.92
N PRO A 110 -15.10 -1.40 16.72
CA PRO A 110 -16.48 -1.82 16.99
C PRO A 110 -17.30 -0.78 17.77
N ALA A 111 -16.64 0.21 18.39
CA ALA A 111 -17.31 1.34 19.02
C ALA A 111 -17.78 2.41 18.02
N LYS A 112 -17.64 2.18 16.71
CA LYS A 112 -18.04 3.10 15.66
C LYS A 112 -19.01 2.45 14.65
N PRO A 113 -20.03 3.18 14.20
CA PRO A 113 -20.87 2.74 13.10
C PRO A 113 -20.07 2.45 11.82
N VAL A 114 -20.52 1.51 11.00
CA VAL A 114 -19.89 1.19 9.71
C VAL A 114 -19.92 2.41 8.78
N GLU A 115 -21.03 3.15 8.76
CA GLU A 115 -21.18 4.42 8.02
C GLU A 115 -20.08 5.44 8.38
N ASP A 116 -19.73 5.54 9.67
CA ASP A 116 -18.71 6.46 10.16
C ASP A 116 -17.32 6.04 9.71
N ILE A 117 -17.06 4.73 9.65
CA ILE A 117 -15.78 4.19 9.21
C ILE A 117 -15.59 4.44 7.71
N ILE A 118 -16.61 4.19 6.89
CA ILE A 118 -16.57 4.38 5.43
C ILE A 118 -16.58 5.88 5.05
N SER A 119 -17.32 6.71 5.79
CA SER A 119 -17.45 8.14 5.48
C SER A 119 -16.16 8.94 5.78
N ARG A 120 -15.30 8.48 6.69
CA ARG A 120 -14.07 9.16 7.09
C ARG A 120 -13.09 9.36 5.92
N PRO A 121 -12.68 8.32 5.17
CA PRO A 121 -11.83 8.51 3.98
C PRO A 121 -12.48 9.42 2.93
N LEU A 122 -13.80 9.34 2.73
CA LEU A 122 -14.53 10.18 1.78
C LEU A 122 -14.47 11.66 2.16
N ALA A 123 -14.66 11.98 3.44
CA ALA A 123 -14.53 13.34 3.94
C ALA A 123 -13.08 13.83 3.84
N PHE A 124 -12.12 13.00 4.24
CA PHE A 124 -10.72 13.39 4.37
C PHE A 124 -10.02 13.58 3.01
N TYR A 125 -10.17 12.62 2.10
CA TYR A 125 -9.44 12.59 0.83
C TYR A 125 -10.22 13.14 -0.36
N HIS A 126 -11.55 13.04 -0.34
CA HIS A 126 -12.39 13.49 -1.46
C HIS A 126 -13.11 14.80 -1.19
N ARG A 127 -13.01 15.33 0.05
CA ARG A 127 -13.61 16.61 0.47
C ARG A 127 -15.10 16.71 0.10
N LEU A 128 -15.80 15.58 0.09
CA LEU A 128 -17.22 15.53 -0.23
C LEU A 128 -18.03 16.27 0.84
N ASP A 129 -19.01 17.06 0.39
CA ASP A 129 -19.99 17.65 1.29
C ASP A 129 -20.84 16.57 1.97
N ARG A 130 -21.67 16.99 2.95
CA ARG A 130 -22.45 16.04 3.75
C ARG A 130 -23.42 15.21 2.91
N GLN A 131 -24.07 15.82 1.93
CA GLN A 131 -25.11 15.14 1.13
C GLN A 131 -24.48 14.17 0.14
N ALA A 132 -23.46 14.61 -0.60
CA ALA A 132 -22.70 13.77 -1.53
C ALA A 132 -22.03 12.60 -0.79
N ARG A 133 -21.52 12.84 0.41
CA ARG A 133 -20.93 11.79 1.25
C ARG A 133 -21.96 10.76 1.70
N SER A 134 -23.12 11.19 2.19
CA SER A 134 -24.19 10.26 2.62
C SER A 134 -24.60 9.36 1.46
N LYS A 135 -24.92 9.96 0.31
CA LYS A 135 -25.29 9.22 -0.90
C LYS A 135 -24.22 8.21 -1.31
N ARG A 136 -22.94 8.61 -1.27
CA ARG A 136 -21.84 7.72 -1.65
C ARG A 136 -21.62 6.59 -0.65
N VAL A 137 -21.91 6.80 0.63
CA VAL A 137 -21.86 5.73 1.65
C VAL A 137 -22.96 4.73 1.40
N ASP A 138 -24.19 5.19 1.12
CA ASP A 138 -25.32 4.31 0.81
C ASP A 138 -24.99 3.41 -0.41
N GLU A 139 -24.47 4.01 -1.49
CA GLU A 139 -24.02 3.27 -2.69
C GLU A 139 -22.89 2.24 -2.44
N LEU A 140 -22.11 2.39 -1.37
CA LEU A 140 -21.03 1.47 -1.02
C LEU A 140 -21.48 0.34 -0.08
N LEU A 141 -22.64 0.50 0.57
CA LEU A 141 -23.24 -0.46 1.49
C LEU A 141 -24.28 -1.36 0.82
N ASP A 142 -24.82 -0.94 -0.32
CA ASP A 142 -25.66 -1.75 -1.21
C ASP A 142 -24.86 -2.86 -1.92
#